data_AF-A0A6C0KMY2-F1
#
_entry.id   AF-A0A6C0KMY2-F1
#
_cell.length_a   1.000
_cell.length_b   1.000
_cell.length_c   1.000
_cell.angle_alpha   90.00
_cell.angle_beta   90.00
_cell.angle_gamma   90.00
#
_symmetry.space_group_name_H-M   'P 1'
#
loop_
_entity.id
_entity.type
_entity.pdbx_description
1 polymer ?
#
loop_
_entity_poly.entity_id
_entity_poly.type
_entity_poly.pdbx_seq_one_letter_code
_entity_poly.pdbx_strand_id
1 'polypeptide(L)' 'MIFSYKNIQQSMKGGRKITRKVFIKNSKGHKSICVHRNGKQCINFKKKLSKSEINSIKIGKFIPGLFNDLKTRKNRN' A
#
# COMPACT_ATOMS: atom_id res chain seq x y z
N MET A 1 0.91 -17.41 -18.33
CA MET A 1 1.60 -16.15 -18.00
C MET A 1 1.57 -15.91 -16.49
N ILE A 2 2.74 -15.71 -15.88
CA ILE A 2 2.85 -15.37 -14.46
C ILE A 2 2.66 -13.85 -14.32
N PHE A 3 1.57 -13.41 -13.69
CA PHE A 3 1.32 -11.98 -13.48
C PHE A 3 2.20 -11.44 -12.36
N SER A 4 2.95 -10.39 -12.68
CA SER A 4 3.76 -9.61 -11.73
C SER A 4 3.45 -8.12 -11.91
N TYR A 5 3.34 -7.40 -10.80
CA TYR A 5 3.02 -5.98 -10.79
C TYR A 5 3.71 -5.29 -9.62
N LYS A 6 4.26 -4.10 -9.86
CA LYS A 6 4.90 -3.27 -8.85
C LYS A 6 4.52 -1.82 -9.08
N ASN A 7 3.93 -1.19 -8.07
CA ASN A 7 3.67 0.23 -8.07
C ASN A 7 4.13 0.84 -6.74
N ILE A 8 4.84 1.96 -6.84
CA ILE A 8 5.32 2.70 -5.68
C ILE A 8 4.95 4.16 -5.91
N GLN A 9 4.16 4.71 -5.01
CA GLN A 9 3.83 6.12 -4.96
C GLN A 9 4.52 6.75 -3.75
N GLN A 10 5.25 7.83 -3.96
CA GLN A 10 5.85 8.62 -2.88
C GLN A 10 5.26 10.02 -2.90
N SER A 11 4.99 10.55 -1.71
CA SER A 11 4.54 11.92 -1.51
C SER A 11 5.26 12.51 -0.32
N MET A 12 5.70 13.76 -0.45
CA MET A 12 6.38 14.50 0.60
C MET A 12 5.63 15.79 0.89
N LYS A 13 5.35 16.06 2.17
CA LYS A 13 4.71 17.31 2.61
C LYS A 13 5.18 17.65 4.03
N GLY A 14 5.76 18.83 4.23
CA GLY A 14 6.14 19.35 5.55
C GLY A 14 7.00 18.38 6.38
N GLY A 15 8.10 17.86 5.81
CA GLY A 15 9.00 16.92 6.49
C GLY A 15 8.44 15.50 6.70
N ARG A 16 7.20 15.25 6.26
CA ARG A 16 6.57 13.93 6.25
C ARG A 16 6.67 13.29 4.86
N LYS A 17 7.28 12.11 4.78
CA LYS A 17 7.34 11.28 3.57
C LYS A 17 6.39 10.11 3.70
N ILE A 18 5.38 10.04 2.83
CA ILE A 18 4.42 8.94 2.76
C ILE A 18 4.75 8.12 1.52
N THR A 19 4.96 6.82 1.69
CA THR A 19 5.20 5.86 0.61
C THR A 19 4.08 4.83 0.60
N ARG A 20 3.34 4.73 -0.51
CA ARG A 20 2.36 3.67 -0.75
C ARG A 20 2.94 2.68 -1.75
N LYS A 21 2.83 1.38 -1.48
CA LYS A 21 3.35 0.34 -2.37
C LYS A 21 2.30 -0.72 -2.62
N VAL A 22 2.27 -1.22 -3.85
CA VAL A 22 1.54 -2.40 -4.28
C VAL A 22 2.55 -3.33 -4.93
N PHE A 23 2.61 -4.58 -4.47
CA PHE A 23 3.50 -5.59 -5.03
C PHE A 23 2.74 -6.89 -5.23
N ILE A 24 2.76 -7.43 -6.44
CA ILE A 24 2.15 -8.71 -6.83
C ILE A 24 3.21 -9.53 -7.56
N LYS A 25 3.40 -10.77 -7.15
CA LYS A 25 4.25 -11.76 -7.80
C LYS A 25 3.56 -13.12 -7.71
N ASN A 26 3.46 -13.83 -8.83
CA ASN A 26 2.86 -15.16 -8.89
C ASN A 26 1.45 -15.21 -8.26
N SER A 27 0.59 -14.25 -8.63
CA SER A 27 -0.80 -14.14 -8.14
C SER A 27 -0.95 -13.96 -6.63
N LYS A 28 0.14 -13.65 -5.91
CA LYS A 28 0.15 -13.27 -4.50
C LYS A 28 0.71 -11.88 -4.38
N GLY A 29 0.15 -11.06 -3.50
CA GLY A 29 0.62 -9.70 -3.36
C GLY A 29 0.29 -9.06 -2.03
N HIS A 30 0.88 -7.90 -1.82
CA HIS A 30 0.64 -7.07 -0.65
C HIS A 30 0.60 -5.59 -1.03
N LYS A 31 -0.16 -4.85 -0.23
CA LYS A 31 -0.20 -3.39 -0.22
C LYS A 31 0.44 -2.90 1.09
N SER A 32 1.14 -1.78 1.04
CA SER A 32 1.72 -1.17 2.23
C SER A 32 1.70 0.35 2.20
N ILE A 33 1.63 0.96 3.38
CA ILE A 33 1.87 2.37 3.63
C ILE A 33 3.03 2.48 4.62
N CYS A 34 4.07 3.21 4.25
CA CYS A 34 5.15 3.61 5.14
C CYS A 34 5.18 5.13 5.27
N VAL A 35 5.23 5.65 6.50
CA VAL A 35 5.33 7.08 6.78
C VAL A 35 6.61 7.34 7.54
N HIS A 36 7.41 8.26 7.02
CA HIS A 36 8.55 8.84 7.72
C HIS A 36 8.24 10.28 8.10
N ARG A 37 8.79 10.73 9.22
CA ARG A 37 8.78 12.13 9.66
C ARG A 37 10.20 12.49 10.07
N ASN A 38 10.76 13.54 9.47
CA ASN A 38 12.13 14.00 9.73
C ASN A 38 13.16 12.85 9.60
N GLY A 39 13.05 12.06 8.53
CA GLY A 39 13.93 10.91 8.26
C GLY A 39 13.64 9.64 9.06
N LYS A 40 12.89 9.72 10.17
CA LYS A 40 12.57 8.55 11.02
C LYS A 40 11.30 7.85 10.55
N GLN A 41 11.30 6.52 10.49
CA GLN A 41 10.11 5.73 10.16
C GLN A 41 9.13 5.73 11.35
N CYS A 42 7.94 6.29 11.17
CA CYS A 42 6.93 6.39 12.23
C CYS A 42 5.84 5.33 12.11
N ILE A 43 5.46 4.99 10.89
CA ILE A 43 4.35 4.07 10.62
C ILE A 43 4.76 3.14 9.49
N ASN A 44 4.48 1.86 9.66
CA ASN A 44 4.60 0.87 8.59
C ASN A 44 3.45 -0.12 8.70
N PHE A 45 2.51 -0.02 7.77
CA PHE A 45 1.39 -0.95 7.65
C PHE A 45 1.56 -1.76 6.36
N LYS A 46 1.40 -3.08 6.47
CA LYS A 46 1.47 -4.01 5.35
C LYS A 46 0.33 -5.01 5.46
N LYS A 47 -0.38 -5.25 4.36
CA LYS A 47 -1.49 -6.21 4.31
C LYS A 47 -1.49 -6.95 2.98
N LYS A 48 -1.92 -8.21 3.01
CA LYS A 48 -2.09 -9.01 1.79
C LYS A 48 -3.17 -8.37 0.92
N LEU A 49 -3.00 -8.48 -0.40
CA LEU A 49 -4.07 -8.23 -1.35
C LEU A 49 -4.95 -9.47 -1.43
N SER A 50 -6.25 -9.26 -1.40
CA SER A 50 -7.25 -10.28 -1.72
C SER A 50 -7.20 -10.65 -3.21
N LYS A 51 -7.76 -11.82 -3.56
CA LYS A 51 -7.88 -12.25 -4.95
C LYS A 51 -8.66 -11.23 -5.80
N SER A 52 -9.71 -10.63 -5.23
CA SER A 52 -10.52 -9.60 -5.90
C SER A 52 -9.73 -8.32 -6.19
N GLU A 53 -8.93 -7.84 -5.23
CA GLU A 53 -8.03 -6.69 -5.45
C GLU A 53 -6.97 -6.99 -6.52
N ILE A 54 -6.37 -8.19 -6.50
CA ILE A 54 -5.39 -8.60 -7.53
C ILE A 54 -6.03 -8.64 -8.91
N ASN A 55 -7.25 -9.21 -9.04
CA ASN A 55 -7.96 -9.26 -10.32
C ASN A 55 -8.31 -7.87 -10.83
N SER A 56 -8.75 -6.97 -9.95
CA SER A 56 -9.02 -5.57 -10.30
C SER A 56 -7.76 -4.85 -10.78
N ILE A 57 -6.61 -5.06 -10.12
CA ILE A 57 -5.31 -4.51 -10.56
C ILE A 57 -4.90 -5.08 -11.91
N LYS A 58 -5.12 -6.39 -12.13
CA LYS A 58 -4.77 -7.07 -13.39
C LYS A 58 -5.49 -6.51 -14.59
N ILE A 59 -6.75 -6.07 -14.43
CA ILE A 59 -7.55 -5.45 -15.49
C ILE A 59 -7.41 -3.91 -15.54
N GLY A 60 -6.49 -3.33 -14.76
CA GLY A 60 -6.30 -1.87 -14.71
C GLY A 60 -7.44 -1.09 -14.06
N LYS A 61 -8.33 -1.77 -13.32
CA LYS A 61 -9.47 -1.13 -12.66
C LYS A 61 -9.02 -0.36 -11.42
N PHE A 62 -9.52 0.86 -11.29
CA PHE A 62 -9.33 1.67 -10.09
C PHE A 62 -9.99 1.01 -8.87
N ILE A 63 -9.26 0.92 -7.76
CA ILE A 63 -9.75 0.39 -6.49
C ILE A 63 -9.85 1.53 -5.48
N PRO A 64 -11.04 2.12 -5.26
CA PRO A 64 -11.20 3.20 -4.30
C PRO A 64 -10.86 2.70 -2.90
N GLY A 65 -10.10 3.51 -2.15
CA GLY A 65 -9.79 3.20 -0.76
C GLY A 65 -8.92 1.96 -0.56
N LEU A 66 -8.14 1.53 -1.57
CA LEU A 66 -7.26 0.35 -1.51
C LEU A 66 -6.42 0.28 -0.21
N PHE A 67 -6.06 1.43 0.38
CA PHE A 67 -5.26 1.49 1.60
C PHE A 67 -6.00 1.99 2.85
N ASN A 68 -7.33 2.13 2.82
CA ASN A 68 -8.08 2.66 3.96
C ASN A 68 -8.09 1.69 5.16
N ASP A 69 -8.12 0.39 4.88
CA ASP A 69 -8.09 -0.70 5.86
C ASP A 69 -6.73 -0.89 6.55
N LEU A 70 -5.69 -0.19 6.10
CA LEU A 70 -4.37 -0.15 6.74
C LEU A 70 -4.27 0.92 7.83
N LYS A 71 -5.26 1.82 7.99
CA LYS A 71 -5.19 2.96 8.91
C LYS A 71 -5.62 2.64 10.35
N THR A 72 -6.04 1.41 10.66
CA THR A 72 -6.66 1.07 11.94
C THR A 72 -5.65 0.60 12.98
N ARG A 73 -4.92 1.55 13.56
CA ARG A 73 -4.63 1.63 15.01
C ARG A 73 -4.45 3.11 15.36
N LYS A 74 -5.55 3.84 15.54
CA LYS A 74 -5.51 4.99 16.45
C LYS A 74 -5.31 4.36 17.83
N ASN A 75 -4.22 4.69 18.53
CA ASN A 75 -4.18 4.48 19.96
C ASN A 75 -5.45 5.13 20.53
N ARG A 76 -6.33 4.32 21.12
CA ARG A 76 -7.30 4.84 22.07
C ARG A 76 -6.45 5.27 23.27
N ASN A 77 -6.42 6.57 23.55
CA ASN A 77 -6.01 7.07 24.86
C ASN A 77 -6.83 6.38 25.94
#